data_AF-A0A967Z9K5-F1
#
_entry.id   AF-A0A967Z9K5-F1
#
_cell.length_a   1.000
_cell.length_b   1.000
_cell.length_c   1.000
_cell.angle_alpha   90.00
_cell.angle_beta   90.00
_cell.angle_gamma   90.00
#
_symmetry.space_group_name_H-M   'P 1'
#
loop_
_entity.id
_entity.type
_entity.pdbx_description
1 polymer ?
#
loop_
_entity_poly.entity_id
_entity_poly.type
_entity_poly.pdbx_seq_one_letter_code
_entity_poly.pdbx_strand_id
1 'polypeptide(L)'
;MSSFGKTLRLSKILNPNDNRAVVVAADHGMMLGSIRGVIDLEKTVRSVIKGGADAILLSPGQATRLSHLFHGRKSALLVRADWTNAFRDKTYTLPARSIKHVAVANAKDAVALGASGIVTYFFVGYGEDEDEARDFELVSIFARECDKVGLPFIVEPIPMGERVTGANFA
;
A
#
# COMPACT_ATOMS: atom_id res chain seq x y z
N MET A 1 4.49 4.24 23.39
CA MET A 1 5.86 3.75 23.09
C MET A 1 5.77 2.81 21.89
N SER A 2 6.59 3.01 20.84
CA SER A 2 6.63 2.07 19.71
C SER A 2 7.05 0.68 20.20
N SER A 3 6.32 -0.37 19.83
CA SER A 3 6.67 -1.73 20.25
C SER A 3 7.99 -2.16 19.61
N PHE A 4 8.77 -2.99 20.31
CA PHE A 4 10.07 -3.50 19.83
C PHE A 4 10.00 -4.08 18.40
N GLY A 5 8.94 -4.83 18.10
CA GLY A 5 8.70 -5.39 16.77
C GLY A 5 8.52 -4.34 15.67
N LYS A 6 7.85 -3.21 15.97
CA LYS A 6 7.72 -2.10 15.01
C LYS A 6 9.07 -1.48 14.71
N THR A 7 9.89 -1.24 15.73
CA THR A 7 11.22 -0.63 15.57
C THR A 7 12.13 -1.50 14.69
N LEU A 8 12.19 -2.82 14.93
CA LEU A 8 12.98 -3.73 14.10
C LEU A 8 12.49 -3.85 12.65
N ARG A 9 11.19 -3.68 12.41
CA ARG A 9 10.63 -3.70 11.06
C ARG A 9 10.87 -2.37 10.33
N LEU A 10 10.73 -1.24 11.03
CA LEU A 10 11.07 0.08 10.50
C LEU A 10 12.54 0.17 10.11
N SER A 11 13.46 -0.45 10.86
CA SER A 11 14.89 -0.46 10.51
C SER A 11 15.22 -1.24 9.23
N LYS A 12 14.26 -2.00 8.68
CA LYS A 12 14.40 -2.62 7.35
C LYS A 12 13.95 -1.70 6.23
N ILE A 13 13.10 -0.72 6.53
CA ILE A 13 12.53 0.24 5.58
C ILE A 13 13.40 1.50 5.53
N LEU A 14 13.86 1.99 6.68
CA LEU A 14 14.69 3.19 6.78
C LEU A 14 16.17 2.81 6.63
N ASN A 15 16.86 3.49 5.72
CA ASN A 15 18.28 3.35 5.53
C ASN A 15 19.03 3.87 6.78
N PRO A 16 19.90 3.07 7.40
CA PRO A 16 20.56 3.45 8.66
C PRO A 16 21.57 4.60 8.50
N ASN A 17 22.01 4.91 7.29
CA ASN A 17 23.01 5.95 7.05
C ASN A 17 22.41 7.36 7.09
N ASP A 18 21.16 7.53 6.65
CA ASP A 18 20.50 8.83 6.52
C ASP A 18 19.10 8.90 7.16
N ASN A 19 18.61 7.78 7.69
CA ASN A 19 17.28 7.63 8.27
C ASN A 19 16.14 8.00 7.30
N ARG A 20 16.36 7.80 6.00
CA ARG A 20 15.36 8.03 4.93
C ARG A 20 15.05 6.71 4.23
N ALA A 21 14.00 6.72 3.39
CA ALA A 21 13.64 5.56 2.58
C ALA A 21 13.21 5.99 1.18
N VAL A 22 13.69 5.27 0.18
CA VAL A 22 13.13 5.24 -1.18
C VAL A 22 12.22 4.03 -1.26
N VAL A 23 10.91 4.28 -1.30
CA VAL A 23 9.88 3.25 -1.42
C VAL A 23 9.28 3.28 -2.82
N VAL A 24 9.23 2.13 -3.49
CA VAL A 24 8.64 2.02 -4.82
C VAL A 24 7.31 1.25 -4.76
N ALA A 25 6.25 1.90 -5.20
CA ALA A 25 4.93 1.27 -5.32
C ALA A 25 4.79 0.49 -6.63
N ALA A 26 4.47 -0.80 -6.53
CA ALA A 26 4.31 -1.71 -7.67
C ALA A 26 3.02 -2.55 -7.56
N ASP A 27 2.11 -2.12 -6.70
CA ASP A 27 0.81 -2.72 -6.36
C ASP A 27 -0.32 -2.31 -7.31
N HIS A 28 -0.12 -1.28 -8.12
CA HIS A 28 -1.17 -0.60 -8.89
C HIS A 28 -1.90 -1.54 -9.87
N GLY A 29 -1.22 -2.58 -10.36
CA GLY A 29 -1.82 -3.57 -11.25
C GLY A 29 -3.00 -4.33 -10.61
N MET A 30 -3.06 -4.42 -9.28
CA MET A 30 -4.22 -4.99 -8.57
C MET A 30 -5.50 -4.16 -8.79
N MET A 31 -5.37 -2.84 -8.91
CA MET A 31 -6.49 -1.91 -9.08
C MET A 31 -6.76 -1.60 -10.56
N LEU A 32 -5.70 -1.44 -11.35
CA LEU A 32 -5.75 -0.93 -12.71
C LEU A 32 -5.64 -2.01 -13.80
N GLY A 33 -5.28 -3.24 -13.43
CA GLY A 33 -4.98 -4.31 -14.39
C GLY A 33 -3.58 -4.16 -14.99
N SER A 34 -3.39 -4.66 -16.23
CA SER A 34 -2.07 -4.62 -16.88
C SER A 34 -1.69 -3.20 -17.27
N ILE A 35 -0.59 -2.68 -16.70
CA ILE A 35 -0.10 -1.32 -16.98
C ILE A 35 1.02 -1.39 -18.00
N ARG A 36 0.92 -0.60 -19.08
CA ARG A 36 1.94 -0.53 -20.13
C ARG A 36 3.31 -0.17 -19.53
N GLY A 37 4.34 -0.92 -19.90
CA GLY A 37 5.71 -0.73 -19.41
C GLY A 37 6.07 -1.54 -18.17
N VAL A 38 5.09 -2.00 -17.38
CA VAL A 38 5.31 -2.83 -16.17
C VAL A 38 4.52 -4.15 -16.20
N ILE A 39 4.16 -4.62 -17.40
CA ILE A 39 3.44 -5.88 -17.62
C ILE A 39 4.25 -7.05 -17.03
N ASP A 40 5.56 -7.06 -17.26
CA ASP A 40 6.49 -7.96 -16.57
C ASP A 40 6.90 -7.35 -15.22
N LEU A 41 6.04 -7.59 -14.23
CA LEU A 41 6.25 -7.08 -12.88
C LEU A 41 7.50 -7.65 -12.24
N GLU A 42 7.86 -8.92 -12.51
CA GLU A 42 9.06 -9.54 -11.94
C GLU A 42 10.31 -8.82 -12.43
N LYS A 43 10.44 -8.60 -13.74
CA LYS A 43 11.56 -7.84 -14.31
C LYS A 43 11.63 -6.43 -13.74
N THR A 44 10.49 -5.78 -13.54
CA THR A 44 10.38 -4.45 -12.94
C THR A 44 10.91 -4.46 -11.51
N VAL A 45 10.41 -5.35 -10.66
CA VAL A 45 10.83 -5.49 -9.25
C VAL A 45 12.31 -5.82 -9.15
N ARG A 46 12.84 -6.72 -9.99
CA ARG A 46 14.29 -7.01 -10.03
C ARG A 46 15.12 -5.77 -10.34
N SER A 47 14.65 -4.93 -11.26
CA SER A 47 15.35 -3.69 -11.64
C SER A 47 15.32 -2.67 -10.50
N VAL A 48 14.20 -2.54 -9.80
CA VAL A 48 14.04 -1.66 -8.63
C VAL A 48 14.95 -2.10 -7.48
N ILE A 49 14.99 -3.40 -7.16
CA ILE A 49 15.89 -3.95 -6.14
C ILE A 49 17.36 -3.68 -6.52
N LYS A 50 17.72 -3.89 -7.79
CA LYS A 50 19.07 -3.62 -8.29
C LYS A 50 19.43 -2.12 -8.20
N GLY A 51 18.44 -1.25 -8.38
CA GLY A 51 18.58 0.20 -8.24
C GLY A 51 18.74 0.68 -6.81
N GLY A 52 18.55 -0.19 -5.81
CA GLY A 52 18.80 0.12 -4.41
C GLY A 52 17.62 0.74 -3.66
N ALA A 53 16.38 0.53 -4.10
CA ALA A 53 15.20 0.95 -3.33
C ALA A 53 15.18 0.26 -1.95
N ASP A 54 14.84 1.02 -0.90
CA ASP A 54 14.83 0.53 0.47
C ASP A 54 13.60 -0.33 0.76
N ALA A 55 12.47 -0.05 0.10
CA ALA A 55 11.30 -0.91 0.19
C ALA A 55 10.48 -0.93 -1.11
N ILE A 56 9.69 -1.99 -1.27
CA ILE A 56 8.78 -2.15 -2.41
C ILE A 56 7.40 -2.52 -1.88
N LEU A 57 6.38 -1.81 -2.34
CA LEU A 57 4.99 -2.07 -2.01
C LEU A 57 4.34 -2.94 -3.08
N LEU A 58 3.80 -4.08 -2.66
CA LEU A 58 3.13 -5.06 -3.48
C LEU A 58 1.75 -5.40 -2.92
N SER A 59 0.84 -5.87 -3.76
CA SER A 59 -0.39 -6.52 -3.29
C SER A 59 -0.10 -7.90 -2.68
N PRO A 60 -1.03 -8.50 -1.92
CA PRO A 60 -0.80 -9.81 -1.30
C PRO A 60 -0.50 -10.90 -2.34
N GLY A 61 -1.24 -10.94 -3.45
CA GLY A 61 -1.02 -11.90 -4.53
C GLY A 61 0.33 -11.72 -5.24
N GLN A 62 0.74 -10.46 -5.47
CA GLN A 62 2.05 -10.15 -6.04
C GLN A 62 3.18 -10.54 -5.07
N ALA A 63 3.03 -10.23 -3.77
CA ALA A 63 3.97 -10.58 -2.72
C ALA A 63 4.17 -12.09 -2.64
N THR A 64 3.09 -12.89 -2.66
CA THR A 64 3.17 -14.35 -2.69
C THR A 64 4.02 -14.85 -3.86
N ARG A 65 3.75 -14.36 -5.07
CA ARG A 65 4.46 -14.77 -6.30
C ARG A 65 5.92 -14.32 -6.33
N LEU A 66 6.21 -13.12 -5.82
CA LEU A 66 7.51 -12.45 -5.97
C LEU A 66 8.36 -12.47 -4.70
N SER A 67 7.89 -13.11 -3.63
CA SER A 67 8.57 -13.22 -2.32
C SER A 67 10.04 -13.67 -2.45
N HIS A 68 10.32 -14.60 -3.36
CA HIS A 68 11.66 -15.11 -3.63
C HIS A 68 12.69 -14.03 -4.03
N LEU A 69 12.24 -12.88 -4.53
CA LEU A 69 13.11 -11.74 -4.87
C LEU A 69 13.64 -11.00 -3.65
N PHE A 70 12.98 -11.12 -2.50
CA PHE A 70 13.32 -10.42 -1.27
C PHE A 70 14.26 -11.24 -0.36
N HIS A 71 14.51 -12.51 -0.69
CA HIS A 71 15.38 -13.39 0.09
C HIS A 71 16.82 -12.84 0.17
N GLY A 72 17.29 -12.54 1.38
CA GLY A 72 18.65 -12.05 1.64
C GLY A 72 18.99 -10.70 0.99
N ARG A 73 17.98 -9.96 0.50
CA ARG A 73 18.16 -8.64 -0.11
C ARG A 73 17.97 -7.51 0.90
N LYS A 74 18.43 -6.31 0.52
CA LYS A 74 18.32 -5.10 1.34
C LYS A 74 16.94 -4.45 1.27
N SER A 75 16.17 -4.65 0.19
CA SER A 75 14.85 -4.06 0.05
C SER A 75 13.82 -4.76 0.94
N ALA A 76 13.10 -3.99 1.74
CA ALA A 76 11.97 -4.47 2.53
C ALA A 76 10.72 -4.69 1.68
N LEU A 77 9.89 -5.65 2.10
CA LEU A 77 8.56 -5.88 1.53
C LEU A 77 7.52 -5.09 2.32
N LEU A 78 6.74 -4.27 1.62
CA LEU A 78 5.49 -3.67 2.11
C LEU A 78 4.31 -4.33 1.40
N VAL A 79 3.19 -4.47 2.11
CA VAL A 79 1.96 -5.07 1.57
C VAL A 79 0.82 -4.06 1.56
N ARG A 80 0.22 -3.85 0.38
CA ARG A 80 -1.04 -3.12 0.18
C ARG A 80 -2.17 -4.01 0.68
N ALA A 81 -2.92 -3.57 1.69
CA ALA A 81 -3.91 -4.41 2.36
C ALA A 81 -5.35 -4.12 1.97
N ASP A 82 -5.54 -3.21 1.02
CA ASP A 82 -6.81 -2.70 0.56
C ASP A 82 -6.86 -2.60 -0.97
N TRP A 83 -8.07 -2.47 -1.50
CA TRP A 83 -8.32 -2.31 -2.92
C TRP A 83 -9.31 -1.19 -3.14
N THR A 84 -9.10 -0.42 -4.20
CA THR A 84 -10.04 0.60 -4.66
C THR A 84 -10.25 0.58 -6.16
N ASN A 85 -11.42 1.03 -6.61
CA ASN A 85 -11.68 1.35 -8.02
C ASN A 85 -11.44 2.84 -8.35
N ALA A 86 -11.07 3.68 -7.37
CA ALA A 86 -11.13 5.14 -7.52
C ALA A 86 -10.32 5.72 -8.69
N PHE A 87 -9.25 5.03 -9.08
CA PHE A 87 -8.35 5.44 -10.15
C PHE A 87 -8.80 5.01 -11.56
N ARG A 88 -9.99 4.40 -11.70
CA ARG A 88 -10.52 3.92 -12.99
C ARG A 88 -11.37 5.00 -13.66
N ASP A 89 -10.74 5.81 -14.49
CA ASP A 89 -11.44 6.83 -15.29
C ASP A 89 -12.32 6.21 -16.41
N LYS A 90 -12.95 7.08 -17.20
CA LYS A 90 -13.87 6.71 -18.29
C LYS A 90 -13.24 5.88 -19.40
N THR A 91 -11.91 5.80 -19.49
CA THR A 91 -11.18 5.03 -20.50
C THR A 91 -10.98 3.56 -20.12
N TYR A 92 -11.20 3.20 -18.85
CA TYR A 92 -11.08 1.82 -18.39
C TYR A 92 -12.25 0.96 -18.87
N THR A 93 -12.05 -0.36 -19.01
CA THR A 93 -13.13 -1.31 -19.36
C THR A 93 -14.26 -1.31 -18.33
N LEU A 94 -13.94 -1.02 -17.08
CA LEU A 94 -14.90 -0.86 -15.99
C LEU A 94 -14.61 0.46 -15.24
N PRO A 95 -15.06 1.61 -15.77
CA PRO A 95 -14.89 2.90 -15.10
C PRO A 95 -15.58 2.92 -13.74
N ALA A 96 -15.00 3.62 -12.79
CA ALA A 96 -15.67 3.87 -11.52
C ALA A 96 -16.89 4.79 -11.72
N ARG A 97 -18.05 4.35 -11.23
CA ARG A 97 -19.27 5.18 -11.15
C ARG A 97 -19.48 5.77 -9.77
N SER A 98 -19.03 5.04 -8.76
CA SER A 98 -18.86 5.50 -7.40
C SER A 98 -17.56 4.87 -6.90
N ILE A 99 -16.87 5.56 -5.98
CA ILE A 99 -15.68 4.99 -5.36
C ILE A 99 -16.10 3.81 -4.48
N LYS A 100 -15.32 2.75 -4.53
CA LYS A 100 -15.41 1.57 -3.67
C LYS A 100 -14.02 1.29 -3.13
N HIS A 101 -13.93 1.13 -1.83
CA HIS A 101 -12.71 0.86 -1.09
C HIS A 101 -12.99 -0.26 -0.09
N VAL A 102 -12.16 -1.31 -0.08
CA VAL A 102 -12.34 -2.49 0.77
C VAL A 102 -10.98 -3.02 1.22
N ALA A 103 -10.94 -3.61 2.42
CA ALA A 103 -9.80 -4.41 2.85
C ALA A 103 -9.74 -5.73 2.05
N VAL A 104 -8.54 -6.15 1.68
CA VAL A 104 -8.27 -7.44 1.00
C VAL A 104 -7.29 -8.33 1.78
N ALA A 105 -6.66 -7.80 2.83
CA ALA A 105 -5.81 -8.52 3.77
C ALA A 105 -5.85 -7.83 5.13
N ASN A 106 -5.47 -8.53 6.20
CA ASN A 106 -5.32 -7.96 7.54
C ASN A 106 -3.84 -7.96 7.99
N ALA A 107 -3.57 -7.44 9.20
CA ALA A 107 -2.20 -7.36 9.70
C ALA A 107 -1.52 -8.74 9.85
N LYS A 108 -2.27 -9.80 10.19
CA LYS A 108 -1.73 -11.16 10.32
C LYS A 108 -1.33 -11.74 8.96
N ASP A 109 -2.13 -11.49 7.92
CA ASP A 109 -1.82 -11.92 6.55
C ASP A 109 -0.51 -11.27 6.07
N ALA A 110 -0.34 -9.97 6.31
CA ALA A 110 0.89 -9.26 5.98
C ALA A 110 2.11 -9.81 6.74
N VAL A 111 1.96 -10.12 8.03
CA VAL A 111 3.02 -10.77 8.83
C VAL A 111 3.36 -12.15 8.27
N ALA A 112 2.37 -12.96 7.88
CA ALA A 112 2.57 -14.28 7.31
C ALA A 112 3.33 -14.23 5.96
N LEU A 113 3.12 -13.17 5.18
CA LEU A 113 3.89 -12.89 3.95
C LEU A 113 5.32 -12.39 4.21
N GLY A 114 5.72 -12.20 5.47
CA GLY A 114 7.03 -11.67 5.83
C GLY A 114 7.17 -10.16 5.65
N ALA A 115 6.05 -9.44 5.57
CA ALA A 115 6.07 -8.00 5.35
C ALA A 115 6.77 -7.25 6.51
N SER A 116 7.51 -6.22 6.15
CA SER A 116 8.11 -5.26 7.08
C SER A 116 7.15 -4.10 7.38
N GLY A 117 6.08 -3.94 6.62
CA GLY A 117 5.03 -2.97 6.89
C GLY A 117 3.80 -3.24 6.03
N ILE A 118 2.70 -2.59 6.41
CA ILE A 118 1.42 -2.69 5.71
C ILE A 118 0.93 -1.30 5.34
N VAL A 119 0.25 -1.19 4.22
CA VAL A 119 -0.19 0.08 3.65
C VAL A 119 -1.67 -0.01 3.31
N THR A 120 -2.44 1.02 3.67
CA THR A 120 -3.79 1.24 3.16
C THR A 120 -3.95 2.65 2.66
N TYR A 121 -4.84 2.85 1.69
CA TYR A 121 -5.39 4.17 1.39
C TYR A 121 -6.30 4.66 2.52
N PHE A 122 -6.51 5.96 2.51
CA PHE A 122 -7.56 6.66 3.23
C PHE A 122 -8.09 7.75 2.30
N PHE A 123 -9.32 7.62 1.81
CA PHE A 123 -9.86 8.59 0.89
C PHE A 123 -10.73 9.63 1.61
N VAL A 124 -10.68 10.86 1.12
CA VAL A 124 -11.55 11.96 1.57
C VAL A 124 -12.19 12.64 0.37
N GLY A 125 -13.33 13.29 0.57
CA GLY A 125 -14.05 14.00 -0.49
C GLY A 125 -15.04 13.13 -1.27
N TYR A 126 -15.48 12.03 -0.67
CA TYR A 126 -16.60 11.22 -1.15
C TYR A 126 -17.87 12.06 -1.33
N GLY A 127 -18.78 11.56 -2.18
CA GLY A 127 -20.12 12.15 -2.34
C GLY A 127 -21.00 11.95 -1.11
N GLU A 128 -20.83 10.84 -0.40
CA GLU A 128 -21.58 10.44 0.80
C GLU A 128 -20.65 10.39 2.01
N ASP A 129 -21.10 10.91 3.15
CA ASP A 129 -20.30 11.01 4.39
C ASP A 129 -20.01 9.61 4.97
N GLU A 130 -20.92 8.66 4.75
CA GLU A 130 -20.79 7.28 5.22
C GLU A 130 -19.59 6.56 4.58
N ASP A 131 -19.16 6.96 3.38
CA ASP A 131 -17.99 6.35 2.75
C ASP A 131 -16.69 6.81 3.44
N GLU A 132 -16.59 8.08 3.83
CA GLU A 132 -15.45 8.58 4.63
C GLU A 132 -15.46 7.96 6.04
N ALA A 133 -16.63 7.82 6.67
CA ALA A 133 -16.76 7.16 7.96
C ALA A 133 -16.28 5.69 7.91
N ARG A 134 -16.58 4.96 6.83
CA ARG A 134 -16.08 3.58 6.60
C ARG A 134 -14.56 3.54 6.46
N ASP A 135 -13.95 4.51 5.77
CA ASP A 135 -12.50 4.60 5.64
C ASP A 135 -11.82 4.86 7.00
N PHE A 136 -12.41 5.73 7.84
CA PHE A 136 -11.95 5.92 9.21
C PHE A 136 -12.05 4.64 10.05
N GLU A 137 -13.15 3.89 9.92
CA GLU A 137 -13.32 2.61 10.62
C GLU A 137 -12.25 1.61 10.18
N LEU A 138 -12.01 1.48 8.87
CA LEU A 138 -11.01 0.60 8.29
C LEU A 138 -9.61 0.94 8.80
N VAL A 139 -9.18 2.20 8.70
CA VAL A 139 -7.87 2.66 9.20
C VAL A 139 -7.73 2.40 10.70
N SER A 140 -8.80 2.62 11.48
CA SER A 140 -8.79 2.36 12.92
C SER A 140 -8.65 0.88 13.25
N ILE A 141 -9.28 -0.01 12.47
CA ILE A 141 -9.11 -1.47 12.59
C ILE A 141 -7.65 -1.84 12.32
N PHE A 142 -7.09 -1.41 11.19
CA PHE A 142 -5.70 -1.72 10.83
C PHE A 142 -4.71 -1.20 11.88
N ALA A 143 -4.89 0.02 12.38
CA ALA A 143 -4.03 0.57 13.43
C ALA A 143 -3.98 -0.35 14.67
N ARG A 144 -5.15 -0.77 15.16
CA ARG A 144 -5.25 -1.68 16.32
C ARG A 144 -4.67 -3.07 16.05
N GLU A 145 -4.88 -3.61 14.86
CA GLU A 145 -4.32 -4.91 14.50
C GLU A 145 -2.80 -4.88 14.37
N CYS A 146 -2.27 -3.84 13.73
CA CYS A 146 -0.83 -3.63 13.54
C CYS A 146 -0.10 -3.40 14.86
N ASP A 147 -0.73 -2.69 15.79
CA ASP A 147 -0.22 -2.54 17.16
C ASP A 147 -0.02 -3.90 17.85
N LYS A 148 -1.01 -4.79 17.75
CA LYS A 148 -0.98 -6.12 18.39
C LYS A 148 0.14 -7.01 17.87
N VAL A 149 0.52 -6.89 16.60
CA VAL A 149 1.55 -7.73 15.96
C VAL A 149 2.89 -7.02 15.75
N GLY A 150 3.00 -5.76 16.19
CA GLY A 150 4.20 -4.95 16.02
C GLY A 150 4.56 -4.71 14.55
N LEU A 151 3.57 -4.47 13.69
CA LEU A 151 3.74 -4.18 12.28
C LEU A 151 3.65 -2.65 12.05
N PRO A 152 4.60 -2.03 11.35
CA PRO A 152 4.46 -0.66 10.89
C PRO A 152 3.27 -0.52 9.94
N PHE A 153 2.42 0.47 10.19
CA PHE A 153 1.25 0.77 9.38
C PHE A 153 1.42 2.15 8.73
N ILE A 154 1.33 2.20 7.40
CA ILE A 154 1.38 3.41 6.60
C ILE A 154 -0.03 3.68 6.09
N VAL A 155 -0.55 4.86 6.36
CA VAL A 155 -1.78 5.36 5.74
C VAL A 155 -1.38 6.24 4.57
N GLU A 156 -2.05 6.07 3.43
CA GLU A 156 -1.92 6.93 2.24
C GLU A 156 -3.20 7.77 2.09
N PRO A 157 -3.27 8.96 2.72
CA PRO A 157 -4.39 9.88 2.55
C PRO A 157 -4.42 10.43 1.14
N ILE A 158 -5.54 10.28 0.45
CA ILE A 158 -5.74 10.82 -0.90
C ILE A 158 -7.10 11.50 -0.98
N PRO A 159 -7.17 12.79 -1.31
CA PRO A 159 -8.43 13.41 -1.67
C PRO A 159 -8.88 12.86 -3.01
N MET A 160 -10.00 12.15 -2.98
CA MET A 160 -10.55 11.44 -4.10
C MET A 160 -12.08 11.39 -3.95
N GLY A 161 -12.79 11.99 -4.91
CA GLY A 161 -14.25 11.94 -4.94
C GLY A 161 -14.88 13.21 -5.48
N GLU A 162 -16.21 13.21 -5.54
CA GLU A 162 -17.01 14.24 -6.19
C GLU A 162 -16.93 15.60 -5.49
N ARG A 163 -16.61 15.61 -4.20
CA ARG A 163 -16.48 16.85 -3.41
C ARG A 163 -15.08 17.44 -3.46
N VAL A 164 -14.12 16.78 -4.13
CA VAL A 164 -12.77 17.32 -4.33
C VAL A 164 -12.81 18.35 -5.45
N THR A 165 -12.40 19.57 -5.13
CA THR A 165 -12.39 20.71 -6.06
C THR A 165 -11.06 21.45 -5.94
N GLY A 166 -10.71 22.25 -6.95
CA GLY A 166 -9.52 23.12 -6.84
C GLY A 166 -9.61 24.18 -5.72
N ALA A 167 -10.77 24.37 -5.10
CA ALA A 167 -10.95 25.34 -4.01
C ALA A 167 -10.67 24.73 -2.62
N ASN A 168 -10.93 23.44 -2.43
CA ASN A 168 -10.66 22.73 -1.17
C ASN A 168 -9.45 21.78 -1.28
N PHE A 169 -8.88 21.65 -2.47
CA PHE A 169 -7.66 20.91 -2.73
C PHE A 169 -6.83 21.65 -3.81
N ALA A 170 -6.00 22.59 -3.35
CA ALA A 170 -4.96 23.28 -4.10
C ALA A 170 -3.73 23.49 -3.22
#